data_AF-A0A7Z0DP15-F1
#
_entry.id   AF-A0A7Z0DP15-F1
#
_cell.length_a   1.000
_cell.length_b   1.000
_cell.length_c   1.000
_cell.angle_alpha   90.00
_cell.angle_beta   90.00
_cell.angle_gamma   90.00
#
_symmetry.space_group_name_H-M   'P 1'
#
loop_
_entity.id
_entity.type
_entity.pdbx_description
1 polymer ?
#
loop_
_entity_poly.entity_id
_entity_poly.type
_entity_poly.pdbx_seq_one_letter_code
_entity_poly.pdbx_strand_id
1 'polypeptide(L)'
;MSGLLVAGTTSDAGKSVVTTGLCRAFARRGVKVAPYKAQNMSNNSMVCQAPDGTMAEIGRAQWVQALAARVSPEPAMNPVLLKPGSDRRSHVVLMGQPAGEVSSHDWEAGRRHLATAAHAAYDDLSARFEVIVAEGAGSPAEINLRAGDYVNMGLAQHAGLPTVVVGDIDRGGVFAAMYGTLALLDAADQALISGFVINKFRGDVGLLTPGLTSLEKLTERPVFGVLPWDPSLWLDSEDALDLEGRRAAAGATRKVAVVRLPRISNFTDVDALGLEPDLDVVFAASPADLTDADLVVLPGTRSTIGDLAWLRSRGLDVAITEHVRRGRPLLGICGGFQMLGRVIADPQGVEQSGIEGAAEVEGLGLLDVRTDFSPAKNLRLPIGSALGVEASGYEIHHGRITRGDGVEEFLGGARSGQVFGTMWHGSLEGDALRGAFLEATLGREPSDVSFAAARERRMDLIGDLVEEHLDVDALLDLARSPVGRADVVRDERRRVETNTVPSSATGDCVGLDTPPPSGSGGSTSGGGVER
;
A
#
# COMPACT_ATOMS: atom_id res chain seq x y z
N MET A 1 -3.37 -14.41 -24.68
CA MET A 1 -3.93 -14.43 -23.31
C MET A 1 -4.58 -13.08 -23.06
N SER A 2 -5.67 -13.03 -22.30
CA SER A 2 -6.43 -11.79 -22.07
C SER A 2 -5.99 -11.14 -20.76
N GLY A 3 -5.44 -9.95 -20.84
CA GLY A 3 -5.02 -9.17 -19.68
C GLY A 3 -4.45 -7.81 -20.07
N LEU A 4 -4.19 -6.98 -19.08
CA LEU A 4 -3.59 -5.66 -19.21
C LEU A 4 -2.53 -5.49 -18.13
N LEU A 5 -1.35 -4.97 -18.49
CA LEU A 5 -0.36 -4.55 -17.52
C LEU A 5 -0.47 -3.04 -17.26
N VAL A 6 -0.64 -2.67 -15.99
CA VAL A 6 -0.61 -1.29 -15.50
C VAL A 6 0.80 -1.00 -14.98
N ALA A 7 1.63 -0.39 -15.81
CA ALA A 7 2.96 0.09 -15.46
C ALA A 7 2.89 1.56 -15.00
N GLY A 8 4.00 2.11 -14.48
CA GLY A 8 4.03 3.50 -14.02
C GLY A 8 5.36 4.14 -14.30
N THR A 9 5.40 5.46 -14.50
CA THR A 9 6.65 6.18 -14.77
C THR A 9 7.57 6.22 -13.54
N THR A 10 7.01 6.09 -12.33
CA THR A 10 7.73 6.06 -11.05
C THR A 10 7.04 5.10 -10.07
N SER A 11 7.70 4.82 -8.94
CA SER A 11 7.00 4.43 -7.71
C SER A 11 5.96 5.50 -7.34
N ASP A 12 4.82 5.08 -6.81
CA ASP A 12 3.68 5.95 -6.43
C ASP A 12 3.00 6.74 -7.54
N ALA A 13 3.25 6.40 -8.80
CA ALA A 13 2.55 7.00 -9.95
C ALA A 13 1.01 6.80 -9.88
N GLY A 14 0.57 5.86 -9.04
CA GLY A 14 -0.84 5.49 -8.86
C GLY A 14 -1.25 4.20 -9.55
N LYS A 15 -0.29 3.33 -9.88
CA LYS A 15 -0.55 2.00 -10.47
C LYS A 15 -1.61 1.23 -9.67
N SER A 16 -1.44 1.14 -8.35
CA SER A 16 -2.37 0.40 -7.49
C SER A 16 -3.78 0.99 -7.48
N VAL A 17 -3.93 2.31 -7.59
CA VAL A 17 -5.24 2.99 -7.74
C VAL A 17 -5.88 2.60 -9.07
N VAL A 18 -5.14 2.73 -10.18
CA VAL A 18 -5.63 2.39 -11.51
C VAL A 18 -5.99 0.90 -11.61
N THR A 19 -5.13 0.00 -11.14
CA THR A 19 -5.39 -1.44 -11.10
C THR A 19 -6.65 -1.75 -10.28
N THR A 20 -6.79 -1.16 -9.08
CA THR A 20 -7.97 -1.37 -8.23
C THR A 20 -9.24 -0.87 -8.91
N GLY A 21 -9.21 0.31 -9.54
CA GLY A 21 -10.33 0.89 -10.24
C GLY A 21 -10.75 0.09 -11.47
N LEU A 22 -9.80 -0.38 -12.28
CA LEU A 22 -10.07 -1.26 -13.42
C LEU A 22 -10.67 -2.59 -12.97
N CYS A 23 -10.13 -3.21 -11.92
CA CYS A 23 -10.73 -4.41 -11.32
C CYS A 23 -12.19 -4.17 -10.91
N ARG A 24 -12.48 -3.04 -10.23
CA ARG A 24 -13.84 -2.70 -9.81
C ARG A 24 -14.77 -2.42 -11.00
N ALA A 25 -14.33 -1.63 -11.97
CA ALA A 25 -15.09 -1.30 -13.17
C ALA A 25 -15.44 -2.56 -13.99
N PHE A 26 -14.44 -3.40 -14.27
CA PHE A 26 -14.64 -4.65 -15.00
C PHE A 26 -15.56 -5.63 -14.26
N ALA A 27 -15.40 -5.79 -12.94
CA ALA A 27 -16.28 -6.63 -12.14
C ALA A 27 -17.74 -6.16 -12.16
N ARG A 28 -17.99 -4.84 -12.09
CA ARG A 28 -19.33 -4.24 -12.19
C ARG A 28 -19.97 -4.44 -13.58
N ARG A 29 -19.15 -4.52 -14.62
CA ARG A 29 -19.56 -4.87 -16.00
C ARG A 29 -19.77 -6.39 -16.20
N GLY A 30 -19.67 -7.18 -15.14
CA GLY A 30 -19.86 -8.64 -15.19
C GLY A 30 -18.69 -9.41 -15.78
N VAL A 31 -17.54 -8.78 -15.97
CA VAL A 31 -16.32 -9.46 -16.45
C VAL A 31 -15.73 -10.27 -15.31
N LYS A 32 -15.38 -11.54 -15.57
CA LYS A 32 -14.63 -12.37 -14.64
C LYS A 32 -13.16 -11.92 -14.59
N VAL A 33 -12.89 -10.85 -13.85
CA VAL A 33 -11.55 -10.23 -13.72
C VAL A 33 -10.80 -10.74 -12.48
N ALA A 34 -9.48 -10.89 -12.58
CA ALA A 34 -8.61 -11.08 -11.42
C ALA A 34 -7.45 -10.08 -11.42
N PRO A 35 -7.01 -9.58 -10.25
CA PRO A 35 -5.79 -8.81 -10.14
C PRO A 35 -4.57 -9.72 -10.16
N TYR A 36 -3.42 -9.16 -10.53
CA TYR A 36 -2.16 -9.88 -10.47
C TYR A 36 -1.00 -8.93 -10.23
N LYS A 37 -0.03 -9.31 -9.40
CA LYS A 37 1.26 -8.61 -9.27
C LYS A 37 2.37 -9.63 -9.07
N ALA A 38 3.16 -9.85 -10.13
CA ALA A 38 4.23 -10.85 -10.18
C ALA A 38 5.14 -10.80 -8.94
N GLN A 39 5.52 -9.59 -8.54
CA GLN A 39 6.27 -9.36 -7.32
C GLN A 39 5.79 -8.08 -6.63
N ASN A 40 5.41 -8.18 -5.35
CA ASN A 40 5.23 -7.03 -4.47
C ASN A 40 6.41 -6.95 -3.49
N MET A 41 6.73 -5.75 -3.03
CA MET A 41 7.69 -5.49 -1.97
C MET A 41 7.01 -4.60 -0.92
N SER A 42 6.50 -5.20 0.15
CA SER A 42 5.79 -4.48 1.21
C SER A 42 5.86 -5.23 2.54
N ASN A 43 5.87 -4.48 3.65
CA ASN A 43 5.70 -5.05 4.98
C ASN A 43 4.23 -5.28 5.35
N ASN A 44 3.28 -4.71 4.59
CA ASN A 44 1.85 -4.85 4.81
C ASN A 44 1.30 -6.07 4.06
N SER A 45 0.61 -6.95 4.77
CA SER A 45 0.06 -8.18 4.22
C SER A 45 -1.20 -8.63 4.93
N MET A 46 -1.92 -9.53 4.27
CA MET A 46 -3.10 -10.23 4.76
C MET A 46 -2.87 -11.74 4.75
N VAL A 47 -3.72 -12.47 5.49
CA VAL A 47 -3.87 -13.92 5.31
C VAL A 47 -5.04 -14.15 4.36
N CYS A 48 -4.84 -15.06 3.43
CA CYS A 48 -5.88 -15.61 2.57
C CYS A 48 -5.84 -17.14 2.61
N GLN A 49 -6.87 -17.77 2.08
CA GLN A 49 -6.91 -19.21 1.91
C GLN A 49 -6.68 -19.54 0.44
N ALA A 50 -5.65 -20.33 0.16
CA ALA A 50 -5.40 -20.87 -1.17
C ALA A 50 -6.52 -21.82 -1.61
N PRO A 51 -6.70 -22.08 -2.93
CA PRO A 51 -7.74 -22.99 -3.42
C PRO A 51 -7.71 -24.40 -2.84
N ASP A 52 -6.53 -24.88 -2.43
CA ASP A 52 -6.35 -26.19 -1.79
C ASP A 52 -6.70 -26.20 -0.29
N GLY A 53 -7.12 -25.06 0.26
CA GLY A 53 -7.47 -24.88 1.66
C GLY A 53 -6.32 -24.39 2.56
N THR A 54 -5.09 -24.31 2.05
CA THR A 54 -3.91 -23.88 2.82
C THR A 54 -3.95 -22.39 3.11
N MET A 55 -3.58 -21.97 4.33
CA MET A 55 -3.45 -20.55 4.67
C MET A 55 -2.18 -19.97 4.05
N ALA A 56 -2.32 -18.81 3.42
CA ALA A 56 -1.29 -18.16 2.62
C ALA A 56 -1.21 -16.66 2.93
N GLU A 57 0.00 -16.11 2.93
CA GLU A 57 0.19 -14.66 2.99
C GLU A 57 0.06 -14.01 1.60
N ILE A 58 -0.53 -12.83 1.56
CA ILE A 58 -0.68 -12.02 0.34
C ILE A 58 -0.40 -10.53 0.67
N GLY A 59 0.19 -9.78 -0.27
CA GLY A 59 0.37 -8.33 -0.12
C GLY A 59 -0.97 -7.60 0.07
N ARG A 60 -0.99 -6.53 0.89
CA ARG A 60 -2.24 -5.84 1.22
C ARG A 60 -2.91 -5.18 0.01
N ALA A 61 -2.17 -4.55 -0.93
CA ALA A 61 -2.82 -4.03 -2.14
C ALA A 61 -3.44 -5.14 -2.98
N GLN A 62 -2.80 -6.30 -3.14
CA GLN A 62 -3.38 -7.38 -3.95
C GLN A 62 -4.61 -7.98 -3.27
N TRP A 63 -4.63 -8.02 -1.94
CA TRP A 63 -5.85 -8.38 -1.20
C TRP A 63 -6.99 -7.39 -1.47
N VAL A 64 -6.72 -6.07 -1.40
CA VAL A 64 -7.72 -5.03 -1.71
C VAL A 64 -8.16 -5.09 -3.17
N GLN A 65 -7.24 -5.33 -4.10
CA GLN A 65 -7.55 -5.47 -5.53
C GLN A 65 -8.43 -6.69 -5.80
N ALA A 66 -8.25 -7.78 -5.05
CA ALA A 66 -9.09 -8.98 -5.17
C ALA A 66 -10.52 -8.68 -4.71
N LEU A 67 -10.67 -7.93 -3.60
CA LEU A 67 -11.97 -7.43 -3.17
C LEU A 67 -12.60 -6.50 -4.20
N ALA A 68 -11.81 -5.62 -4.83
CA ALA A 68 -12.28 -4.73 -5.88
C ALA A 68 -12.80 -5.51 -7.10
N ALA A 69 -12.12 -6.60 -7.46
CA ALA A 69 -12.53 -7.54 -8.49
C ALA A 69 -13.68 -8.47 -8.08
N ARG A 70 -14.18 -8.40 -6.83
CA ARG A 70 -15.21 -9.29 -6.26
C ARG A 70 -14.84 -10.77 -6.32
N VAL A 71 -13.57 -11.10 -6.09
CA VAL A 71 -13.04 -12.47 -6.08
C VAL A 71 -12.36 -12.78 -4.75
N SER A 72 -12.31 -14.06 -4.39
CA SER A 72 -11.57 -14.50 -3.19
C SER A 72 -10.07 -14.23 -3.38
N PRO A 73 -9.40 -13.53 -2.45
CA PRO A 73 -7.95 -13.35 -2.50
C PRO A 73 -7.24 -14.70 -2.43
N GLU A 74 -6.21 -14.89 -3.27
CA GLU A 74 -5.42 -16.12 -3.31
C GLU A 74 -3.94 -15.82 -3.62
N PRO A 75 -2.98 -16.66 -3.19
CA PRO A 75 -1.55 -16.38 -3.37
C PRO A 75 -1.11 -16.26 -4.83
N ALA A 76 -1.85 -16.85 -5.79
CA ALA A 76 -1.53 -16.71 -7.21
C ALA A 76 -1.65 -15.25 -7.70
N MET A 77 -2.45 -14.41 -7.03
CA MET A 77 -2.59 -12.98 -7.36
C MET A 77 -1.35 -12.16 -6.93
N ASN A 78 -0.54 -12.68 -6.00
CA ASN A 78 0.76 -12.13 -5.61
C ASN A 78 1.75 -13.25 -5.31
N PRO A 79 2.29 -13.92 -6.33
CA PRO A 79 3.05 -15.15 -6.16
C PRO A 79 4.40 -14.91 -5.47
N VAL A 80 4.98 -13.72 -5.60
CA VAL A 80 6.22 -13.32 -4.91
C VAL A 80 5.96 -12.07 -4.08
N LEU A 81 6.14 -12.18 -2.76
CA LEU A 81 6.09 -11.06 -1.83
C LEU A 81 7.45 -10.94 -1.14
N LEU A 82 8.14 -9.83 -1.40
CA LEU A 82 9.39 -9.47 -0.76
C LEU A 82 9.10 -8.62 0.48
N LYS A 83 9.64 -9.05 1.62
CA LYS A 83 9.53 -8.35 2.90
C LYS A 83 10.89 -7.73 3.23
N PRO A 84 11.03 -6.39 3.18
CA PRO A 84 12.27 -5.72 3.53
C PRO A 84 12.76 -6.12 4.93
N GLY A 85 13.95 -6.71 5.04
CA GLY A 85 14.57 -7.11 6.31
C GLY A 85 15.71 -6.18 6.71
N SER A 86 16.58 -5.83 5.76
CA SER A 86 17.61 -4.80 5.86
C SER A 86 17.78 -4.10 4.51
N ASP A 87 18.61 -3.05 4.45
CA ASP A 87 18.86 -2.30 3.20
C ASP A 87 19.38 -3.16 2.03
N ARG A 88 19.87 -4.38 2.31
CA ARG A 88 20.47 -5.28 1.31
C ARG A 88 19.82 -6.65 1.20
N ARG A 89 18.80 -6.95 2.02
CA ARG A 89 18.14 -8.26 2.06
C ARG A 89 16.64 -8.14 2.21
N SER A 90 15.94 -9.01 1.51
CA SER A 90 14.49 -9.20 1.66
C SER A 90 14.18 -10.66 1.91
N HIS A 91 13.25 -10.92 2.82
CA HIS A 91 12.68 -12.26 2.95
C HIS A 91 11.71 -12.50 1.80
N VAL A 92 11.73 -13.72 1.28
CA VAL A 92 10.82 -14.15 0.22
C VAL A 92 9.65 -14.89 0.83
N VAL A 93 8.45 -14.46 0.47
CA VAL A 93 7.22 -15.24 0.59
C VAL A 93 6.83 -15.66 -0.82
N LEU A 94 6.91 -16.95 -1.10
CA LEU A 94 6.59 -17.56 -2.40
C LEU A 94 5.28 -18.33 -2.29
N MET A 95 4.29 -18.00 -3.12
CA MET A 95 2.94 -18.56 -3.06
C MET A 95 2.35 -18.54 -1.63
N GLY A 96 2.61 -17.45 -0.92
CA GLY A 96 2.15 -17.23 0.45
C GLY A 96 2.89 -17.98 1.56
N GLN A 97 3.97 -18.72 1.24
CA GLN A 97 4.79 -19.45 2.21
C GLN A 97 6.22 -18.89 2.30
N PRO A 98 6.89 -18.96 3.46
CA PRO A 98 8.31 -18.57 3.58
C PRO A 98 9.20 -19.37 2.63
N ALA A 99 10.07 -18.69 1.87
CA ALA A 99 10.91 -19.29 0.84
C ALA A 99 12.38 -18.80 0.89
N GLY A 100 12.84 -18.39 2.07
CA GLY A 100 14.22 -17.93 2.29
C GLY A 100 14.40 -16.42 2.08
N GLU A 101 15.57 -16.03 1.59
CA GLU A 101 15.96 -14.63 1.42
C GLU A 101 16.60 -14.38 0.05
N VAL A 102 16.46 -13.16 -0.44
CA VAL A 102 17.16 -12.65 -1.62
C VAL A 102 18.01 -11.45 -1.25
N SER A 103 19.24 -11.43 -1.78
CA SER A 103 20.18 -10.31 -1.68
C SER A 103 19.99 -9.35 -2.84
N SER A 104 20.26 -8.07 -2.63
CA SER A 104 20.26 -7.04 -3.68
C SER A 104 21.33 -7.29 -4.76
N HIS A 105 22.33 -8.14 -4.52
CA HIS A 105 23.44 -8.40 -5.44
C HIS A 105 23.22 -9.55 -6.43
N ASP A 106 22.23 -10.43 -6.22
CA ASP A 106 21.98 -11.61 -7.05
C ASP A 106 20.68 -11.45 -7.85
N TRP A 107 20.66 -10.47 -8.76
CA TRP A 107 19.45 -10.08 -9.48
C TRP A 107 19.07 -11.05 -10.60
N GLU A 108 20.06 -11.61 -11.33
CA GLU A 108 19.78 -12.45 -12.50
C GLU A 108 19.66 -13.94 -12.15
N ALA A 109 20.67 -14.54 -11.53
CA ALA A 109 20.68 -15.98 -11.30
C ALA A 109 19.75 -16.39 -10.14
N GLY A 110 19.77 -15.63 -9.05
CA GLY A 110 19.00 -15.86 -7.83
C GLY A 110 17.49 -15.71 -7.98
N ARG A 111 17.01 -14.99 -9.01
CA ARG A 111 15.57 -14.68 -9.19
C ARG A 111 14.84 -15.54 -10.22
N ARG A 112 15.54 -16.38 -10.99
CA ARG A 112 14.91 -17.23 -12.02
C ARG A 112 13.79 -18.11 -11.47
N HIS A 113 13.98 -18.71 -10.30
CA HIS A 113 12.94 -19.54 -9.68
C HIS A 113 11.70 -18.74 -9.28
N LEU A 114 11.88 -17.46 -8.88
CA LEU A 114 10.79 -16.53 -8.59
C LEU A 114 10.03 -16.18 -9.87
N ALA A 115 10.76 -15.88 -10.96
CA ALA A 115 10.16 -15.62 -12.27
C ALA A 115 9.36 -16.83 -12.77
N THR A 116 9.90 -18.05 -12.66
CA THR A 116 9.18 -19.28 -13.03
C THR A 116 7.88 -19.43 -12.24
N ALA A 117 7.90 -19.22 -10.92
CA ALA A 117 6.71 -19.30 -10.10
C ALA A 117 5.70 -18.20 -10.43
N ALA A 118 6.17 -16.97 -10.66
CA ALA A 118 5.32 -15.85 -11.04
C ALA A 118 4.60 -16.11 -12.36
N HIS A 119 5.34 -16.52 -13.40
CA HIS A 119 4.77 -16.85 -14.71
C HIS A 119 3.77 -18.01 -14.61
N ALA A 120 4.08 -19.06 -13.87
CA ALA A 120 3.15 -20.18 -13.67
C ALA A 120 1.85 -19.74 -12.96
N ALA A 121 1.94 -18.85 -11.97
CA ALA A 121 0.76 -18.30 -11.29
C ALA A 121 -0.08 -17.39 -12.21
N TYR A 122 0.58 -16.61 -13.08
CA TYR A 122 -0.12 -15.84 -14.11
C TYR A 122 -0.86 -16.77 -15.08
N ASP A 123 -0.18 -17.80 -15.59
CA ASP A 123 -0.75 -18.74 -16.55
C ASP A 123 -1.97 -19.46 -15.96
N ASP A 124 -1.89 -19.90 -14.69
CA ASP A 124 -3.02 -20.49 -13.96
C ASP A 124 -4.22 -19.53 -13.85
N LEU A 125 -3.99 -18.29 -13.41
CA LEU A 125 -5.05 -17.28 -13.32
C LEU A 125 -5.66 -17.00 -14.70
N SER A 126 -4.83 -16.84 -15.73
CA SER A 126 -5.28 -16.57 -17.11
C SER A 126 -6.12 -17.69 -17.70
N ALA A 127 -5.96 -18.94 -17.22
CA ALA A 127 -6.79 -20.07 -17.62
C ALA A 127 -8.17 -20.08 -16.93
N ARG A 128 -8.32 -19.36 -15.81
CA ARG A 128 -9.53 -19.36 -14.98
C ARG A 128 -10.36 -18.07 -15.08
N PHE A 129 -9.74 -16.96 -15.46
CA PHE A 129 -10.37 -15.63 -15.54
C PHE A 129 -10.45 -15.13 -16.99
N GLU A 130 -11.42 -14.27 -17.28
CA GLU A 130 -11.57 -13.66 -18.60
C GLU A 130 -10.53 -12.57 -18.86
N VAL A 131 -10.16 -11.82 -17.82
CA VAL A 131 -9.22 -10.71 -17.90
C VAL A 131 -8.36 -10.71 -16.64
N ILE A 132 -7.05 -10.60 -16.82
CA ILE A 132 -6.12 -10.31 -15.73
C ILE A 132 -5.70 -8.84 -15.78
N VAL A 133 -5.91 -8.09 -14.70
CA VAL A 133 -5.34 -6.74 -14.55
C VAL A 133 -4.07 -6.87 -13.72
N ALA A 134 -2.93 -6.88 -14.42
CA ALA A 134 -1.62 -6.99 -13.81
C ALA A 134 -1.09 -5.62 -13.39
N GLU A 135 -0.53 -5.50 -12.20
CA GLU A 135 0.18 -4.31 -11.74
C GLU A 135 1.70 -4.51 -11.87
N GLY A 136 2.38 -3.58 -12.53
CA GLY A 136 3.83 -3.54 -12.59
C GLY A 136 4.48 -3.13 -11.26
N ALA A 137 5.79 -3.30 -11.15
CA ALA A 137 6.58 -2.89 -9.99
C ALA A 137 7.57 -1.77 -10.37
N GLY A 138 7.55 -0.64 -9.65
CA GLY A 138 8.41 0.50 -10.00
C GLY A 138 8.11 1.03 -11.40
N SER A 139 9.17 1.35 -12.15
CA SER A 139 9.12 1.78 -13.56
C SER A 139 9.41 0.61 -14.51
N PRO A 140 8.75 0.50 -15.67
CA PRO A 140 9.11 -0.50 -16.68
C PRO A 140 10.44 -0.16 -17.38
N ALA A 141 10.96 1.06 -17.21
CA ALA A 141 12.19 1.54 -17.84
C ALA A 141 13.40 1.55 -16.87
N GLU A 142 13.43 0.64 -15.89
CA GLU A 142 14.64 0.34 -15.10
C GLU A 142 15.65 -0.42 -15.96
N ILE A 143 16.26 0.28 -16.93
CA ILE A 143 17.08 -0.32 -18.00
C ILE A 143 18.25 -1.15 -17.47
N ASN A 144 18.76 -0.82 -16.29
CA ASN A 144 19.83 -1.55 -15.60
C ASN A 144 19.37 -2.90 -15.01
N LEU A 145 18.06 -3.14 -14.89
CA LEU A 145 17.46 -4.36 -14.33
C LEU A 145 16.75 -5.22 -15.38
N ARG A 146 16.68 -4.75 -16.64
CA ARG A 146 15.88 -5.34 -17.71
C ARG A 146 16.18 -6.82 -18.01
N ALA A 147 17.44 -7.24 -17.88
CA ALA A 147 17.85 -8.63 -18.15
C ALA A 147 17.22 -9.65 -17.19
N GLY A 148 16.92 -9.23 -15.95
CA GLY A 148 16.27 -10.05 -14.93
C GLY A 148 14.82 -9.63 -14.63
N ASP A 149 14.23 -8.77 -15.45
CA ASP A 149 12.86 -8.32 -15.26
C ASP A 149 11.86 -9.45 -15.54
N TYR A 150 10.97 -9.68 -14.59
CA TYR A 150 9.81 -10.57 -14.69
C TYR A 150 8.55 -9.92 -14.11
N VAL A 151 8.64 -8.63 -13.76
CA VAL A 151 7.62 -7.91 -12.99
C VAL A 151 6.97 -6.78 -13.80
N ASN A 152 7.63 -6.32 -14.86
CA ASN A 152 7.09 -5.35 -15.80
C ASN A 152 7.08 -5.90 -17.24
N MET A 153 8.05 -5.50 -18.06
CA MET A 153 8.10 -5.86 -19.48
C MET A 153 8.45 -7.33 -19.68
N GLY A 154 9.19 -7.95 -18.75
CA GLY A 154 9.38 -9.40 -18.75
C GLY A 154 8.06 -10.18 -18.62
N LEU A 155 7.17 -9.73 -17.73
CA LEU A 155 5.82 -10.29 -17.61
C LEU A 155 4.99 -9.99 -18.86
N ALA A 156 5.08 -8.76 -19.38
CA ALA A 156 4.36 -8.38 -20.58
C ALA A 156 4.78 -9.19 -21.81
N GLN A 157 6.08 -9.49 -21.96
CA GLN A 157 6.58 -10.36 -23.02
C GLN A 157 6.17 -11.82 -22.82
N HIS A 158 6.20 -12.34 -21.58
CA HIS A 158 5.76 -13.71 -21.28
C HIS A 158 4.30 -13.95 -21.69
N ALA A 159 3.41 -13.03 -21.29
CA ALA A 159 1.97 -13.17 -21.49
C ALA A 159 1.41 -12.46 -22.72
N GLY A 160 2.25 -11.69 -23.44
CA GLY A 160 1.83 -10.81 -24.53
C GLY A 160 0.86 -9.72 -24.06
N LEU A 161 1.15 -9.08 -22.93
CA LEU A 161 0.24 -8.12 -22.31
C LEU A 161 0.36 -6.73 -22.95
N PRO A 162 -0.75 -6.16 -23.45
CA PRO A 162 -0.78 -4.73 -23.68
C PRO A 162 -0.53 -3.99 -22.36
N THR A 163 0.29 -2.95 -22.42
CA THR A 163 0.78 -2.24 -21.24
C THR A 163 0.38 -0.78 -21.29
N VAL A 164 -0.30 -0.30 -20.25
CA VAL A 164 -0.65 1.11 -20.05
C VAL A 164 0.29 1.70 -19.01
N VAL A 165 0.87 2.87 -19.30
CA VAL A 165 1.81 3.55 -18.41
C VAL A 165 1.12 4.70 -17.70
N VAL A 166 1.04 4.60 -16.37
CA VAL A 166 0.46 5.63 -15.50
C VAL A 166 1.53 6.66 -15.12
N GLY A 167 1.22 7.95 -15.22
CA GLY A 167 2.09 9.03 -14.76
C GLY A 167 1.40 9.95 -13.77
N ASP A 168 2.11 10.30 -12.70
CA ASP A 168 1.68 11.26 -11.68
C ASP A 168 2.01 12.69 -12.13
N ILE A 169 0.97 13.49 -12.38
CA ILE A 169 1.14 14.88 -12.82
C ILE A 169 1.39 15.86 -11.67
N ASP A 170 1.01 15.50 -10.43
CA ASP A 170 1.16 16.36 -9.25
C ASP A 170 2.65 16.60 -8.92
N ARG A 171 3.51 15.63 -9.26
CA ARG A 171 4.98 15.76 -9.15
C ARG A 171 5.62 16.64 -10.23
N GLY A 172 4.88 17.00 -11.29
CA GLY A 172 5.38 17.72 -12.46
C GLY A 172 6.20 16.84 -13.41
N GLY A 173 6.43 17.32 -14.65
CA GLY A 173 7.28 16.65 -15.63
C GLY A 173 6.68 15.39 -16.29
N VAL A 174 5.39 15.10 -16.09
CA VAL A 174 4.73 13.85 -16.52
C VAL A 174 4.94 13.50 -18.00
N PHE A 175 4.90 14.48 -18.91
CA PHE A 175 5.08 14.25 -20.34
C PHE A 175 6.48 13.77 -20.68
N ALA A 176 7.51 14.38 -20.06
CA ALA A 176 8.89 13.96 -20.25
C ALA A 176 9.12 12.56 -19.68
N ALA A 177 8.52 12.27 -18.52
CA ALA A 177 8.59 10.95 -17.90
C ALA A 177 7.95 9.87 -18.79
N MET A 178 6.72 10.09 -19.28
CA MET A 178 6.02 9.15 -20.16
C MET A 178 6.76 8.92 -21.48
N TYR A 179 7.17 10.00 -22.15
CA TYR A 179 7.94 9.90 -23.39
C TYR A 179 9.28 9.20 -23.17
N GLY A 180 10.00 9.57 -22.11
CA GLY A 180 11.27 8.97 -21.73
C GLY A 180 11.14 7.48 -21.41
N THR A 181 10.09 7.09 -20.68
CA THR A 181 9.77 5.68 -20.42
C THR A 181 9.65 4.90 -21.73
N LEU A 182 8.87 5.38 -22.71
CA LEU A 182 8.74 4.70 -24.00
C LEU A 182 10.07 4.68 -24.77
N ALA A 183 10.76 5.82 -24.86
CA ALA A 183 11.95 5.99 -25.68
C ALA A 183 13.16 5.17 -25.19
N LEU A 184 13.23 4.86 -23.89
CA LEU A 184 14.31 4.07 -23.30
C LEU A 184 14.15 2.56 -23.47
N LEU A 185 12.93 2.08 -23.77
CA LEU A 185 12.64 0.66 -23.97
C LEU A 185 13.17 0.18 -25.34
N ASP A 186 13.46 -1.11 -25.44
CA ASP A 186 13.77 -1.72 -26.74
C ASP A 186 12.51 -1.85 -27.63
N ALA A 187 12.71 -2.18 -28.91
CA ALA A 187 11.59 -2.25 -29.86
C ALA A 187 10.53 -3.31 -29.50
N ALA A 188 10.91 -4.40 -28.82
CA ALA A 188 9.99 -5.45 -28.43
C ALA A 188 9.10 -5.00 -27.28
N ASP A 189 9.67 -4.29 -26.31
CA ASP A 189 8.94 -3.70 -25.18
C ASP A 189 8.10 -2.50 -25.62
N GLN A 190 8.63 -1.62 -26.48
CA GLN A 190 7.87 -0.49 -27.05
C GLN A 190 6.62 -0.94 -27.81
N ALA A 191 6.65 -2.13 -28.41
CA ALA A 191 5.51 -2.71 -29.11
C ALA A 191 4.37 -3.14 -28.17
N LEU A 192 4.67 -3.38 -26.89
CA LEU A 192 3.68 -3.75 -25.87
C LEU A 192 3.10 -2.52 -25.16
N ILE A 193 3.80 -1.37 -25.15
CA ILE A 193 3.24 -0.12 -24.65
C ILE A 193 2.09 0.32 -25.56
N SER A 194 0.89 0.30 -24.99
CA SER A 194 -0.38 0.52 -25.69
C SER A 194 -0.97 1.90 -25.45
N GLY A 195 -0.45 2.66 -24.48
CA GLY A 195 -0.88 4.03 -24.19
C GLY A 195 -0.60 4.47 -22.76
N PHE A 196 -1.20 5.61 -22.41
CA PHE A 196 -0.91 6.30 -21.16
C PHE A 196 -2.17 6.64 -20.37
N VAL A 197 -2.02 6.75 -19.05
CA VAL A 197 -3.04 7.31 -18.14
C VAL A 197 -2.37 8.38 -17.29
N ILE A 198 -2.97 9.58 -17.26
CA ILE A 198 -2.54 10.64 -16.36
C ILE A 198 -3.28 10.48 -15.03
N ASN A 199 -2.58 10.60 -13.92
CA ASN A 199 -3.16 10.46 -12.59
C ASN A 199 -2.86 11.67 -11.70
N LYS A 200 -3.68 11.88 -10.66
CA LYS A 200 -3.61 12.96 -9.67
C LYS A 200 -3.72 14.37 -10.28
N PHE A 201 -4.54 14.53 -11.31
CA PHE A 201 -4.71 15.83 -11.95
C PHE A 201 -5.57 16.79 -11.09
N ARG A 202 -5.17 18.06 -11.02
CA ARG A 202 -5.92 19.13 -10.35
C ARG A 202 -6.27 20.22 -11.34
N GLY A 203 -7.53 20.66 -11.34
CA GLY A 203 -7.99 21.80 -12.14
C GLY A 203 -8.72 21.39 -13.42
N ASP A 204 -8.70 22.26 -14.41
CA ASP A 204 -9.45 22.10 -15.67
C ASP A 204 -8.65 21.29 -16.70
N VAL A 205 -9.18 20.12 -17.09
CA VAL A 205 -8.58 19.20 -18.07
C VAL A 205 -8.42 19.85 -19.45
N GLY A 206 -9.23 20.87 -19.77
CA GLY A 206 -9.10 21.67 -20.99
C GLY A 206 -7.71 22.31 -21.14
N LEU A 207 -7.08 22.70 -20.03
CA LEU A 207 -5.72 23.25 -20.02
C LEU A 207 -4.64 22.18 -20.29
N LEU A 208 -4.93 20.92 -19.97
CA LEU A 208 -3.99 19.80 -20.17
C LEU A 208 -4.03 19.24 -21.60
N THR A 209 -5.18 19.38 -22.27
CA THR A 209 -5.49 18.79 -23.59
C THR A 209 -4.40 19.01 -24.65
N PRO A 210 -3.83 20.22 -24.85
CA PRO A 210 -2.76 20.41 -25.84
C PRO A 210 -1.50 19.56 -25.56
N GLY A 211 -1.19 19.35 -24.28
CA GLY A 211 -0.08 18.50 -23.85
C GLY A 211 -0.35 17.02 -24.14
N LEU A 212 -1.58 16.53 -23.88
CA LEU A 212 -1.99 15.16 -24.20
C LEU A 212 -1.86 14.90 -25.71
N THR A 213 -2.42 15.77 -26.55
CA THR A 213 -2.32 15.65 -28.01
C THR A 213 -0.87 15.65 -28.51
N SER A 214 0.01 16.41 -27.85
CA SER A 214 1.43 16.44 -28.20
C SER A 214 2.12 15.11 -27.84
N LEU A 215 1.81 14.55 -26.66
CA LEU A 215 2.31 13.24 -26.25
C LEU A 215 1.88 12.15 -27.23
N GLU A 216 0.59 12.13 -27.61
CA GLU A 216 0.06 11.13 -28.56
C GLU A 216 0.76 11.21 -29.92
N LYS A 217 1.04 12.42 -30.42
CA LYS A 217 1.78 12.63 -31.67
C LYS A 217 3.24 12.17 -31.58
N LEU A 218 3.90 12.42 -30.44
CA LEU A 218 5.30 12.06 -30.24
C LEU A 218 5.52 10.56 -30.03
N THR A 219 4.54 9.89 -29.41
CA THR A 219 4.64 8.49 -29.02
C THR A 219 3.90 7.56 -29.96
N GLU A 220 2.99 8.09 -30.78
CA GLU A 220 2.03 7.32 -31.58
C GLU A 220 1.22 6.35 -30.72
N ARG A 221 0.91 6.73 -29.47
CA ARG A 221 0.10 5.97 -28.53
C ARG A 221 -0.98 6.87 -27.92
N PRO A 222 -2.20 6.34 -27.69
CA PRO A 222 -3.29 7.11 -27.11
C PRO A 222 -3.05 7.45 -25.63
N VAL A 223 -3.72 8.50 -25.17
CA VAL A 223 -3.97 8.72 -23.74
C VAL A 223 -5.39 8.24 -23.42
N PHE A 224 -5.51 7.21 -22.60
CA PHE A 224 -6.79 6.59 -22.24
C PHE A 224 -7.62 7.42 -21.26
N GLY A 225 -7.03 8.45 -20.64
CA GLY A 225 -7.77 9.36 -19.77
C GLY A 225 -6.90 10.07 -18.74
N VAL A 226 -7.57 10.88 -17.92
CA VAL A 226 -6.97 11.73 -16.89
C VAL A 226 -7.75 11.57 -15.60
N LEU A 227 -7.20 10.82 -14.64
CA LEU A 227 -7.80 10.68 -13.32
C LEU A 227 -7.55 11.94 -12.48
N PRO A 228 -8.60 12.51 -11.87
CA PRO A 228 -8.45 13.65 -10.98
C PRO A 228 -7.79 13.22 -9.68
N TRP A 229 -7.20 14.20 -8.99
CA TRP A 229 -6.88 14.05 -7.59
C TRP A 229 -8.16 14.18 -6.76
N ASP A 230 -8.42 13.20 -5.91
CA ASP A 230 -9.54 13.20 -4.98
C ASP A 230 -9.03 13.07 -3.53
N PRO A 231 -9.30 14.04 -2.63
CA PRO A 231 -8.84 14.01 -1.24
C PRO A 231 -9.46 12.89 -0.41
N SER A 232 -10.62 12.37 -0.82
CA SER A 232 -11.33 11.30 -0.12
C SER A 232 -10.79 9.90 -0.48
N LEU A 233 -9.94 9.83 -1.51
CA LEU A 233 -9.29 8.61 -1.97
C LEU A 233 -8.01 8.36 -1.17
N TRP A 234 -8.11 7.48 -0.17
CA TRP A 234 -6.96 6.89 0.51
C TRP A 234 -7.04 5.36 0.39
N LEU A 235 -6.10 4.68 -0.25
CA LEU A 235 -6.09 3.22 -0.21
C LEU A 235 -5.44 2.73 1.09
N ASP A 236 -5.69 1.48 1.47
CA ASP A 236 -4.90 0.81 2.50
C ASP A 236 -3.42 0.97 2.12
N SER A 237 -2.72 1.89 2.80
CA SER A 237 -1.45 2.39 2.28
C SER A 237 -0.40 1.28 2.36
N GLU A 238 0.40 1.14 1.31
CA GLU A 238 1.47 0.13 1.25
C GLU A 238 2.82 0.69 1.73
N ASP A 239 2.97 2.01 1.70
CA ASP A 239 4.22 2.70 1.96
C ASP A 239 4.19 3.46 3.29
N ALA A 240 5.14 3.18 4.16
CA ALA A 240 5.32 3.89 5.42
C ALA A 240 5.72 5.38 5.24
N LEU A 241 5.97 5.82 4.00
CA LEU A 241 6.21 7.22 3.64
C LEU A 241 4.91 8.02 3.49
N ASP A 242 3.79 7.35 3.24
CA ASP A 242 2.45 7.91 3.07
C ASP A 242 1.66 7.94 4.40
N LEU A 243 2.38 7.83 5.53
CA LEU A 243 1.83 7.93 6.89
C LEU A 243 1.51 9.39 7.25
N GLU A 244 0.53 9.97 6.57
CA GLU A 244 -0.13 11.18 7.04
C GLU A 244 -1.26 10.78 8.01
N GLY A 245 -1.24 11.33 9.22
CA GLY A 245 -2.27 11.05 10.22
C GLY A 245 -3.66 11.51 9.75
N ARG A 246 -4.71 10.76 10.10
CA ARG A 246 -6.08 11.19 9.84
C ARG A 246 -6.54 12.11 10.96
N ARG A 247 -6.51 13.41 10.65
CA ARG A 247 -7.09 14.43 11.52
C ARG A 247 -8.59 14.45 11.32
N ALA A 248 -9.33 14.23 12.39
CA ALA A 248 -10.77 14.46 12.37
C ALA A 248 -11.07 15.94 12.05
N ALA A 249 -12.24 16.19 11.45
CA ALA A 249 -12.75 17.55 11.29
C ALA A 249 -12.85 18.24 12.66
N ALA A 250 -12.71 19.56 12.69
CA ALA A 250 -12.64 20.36 13.92
C ALA A 250 -13.65 19.88 14.99
N GLY A 251 -13.14 19.36 16.12
CA GLY A 251 -13.97 18.77 17.18
C GLY A 251 -13.42 17.50 17.83
N ALA A 252 -12.39 16.86 17.26
CA ALA A 252 -11.75 15.66 17.84
C ALA A 252 -11.34 15.90 19.30
N THR A 253 -11.82 15.05 20.22
CA THR A 253 -11.59 15.22 21.65
C THR A 253 -10.51 14.28 22.19
N ARG A 254 -10.10 13.26 21.42
CA ARG A 254 -9.14 12.24 21.88
C ARG A 254 -8.04 11.97 20.87
N LYS A 255 -6.80 12.00 21.33
CA LYS A 255 -5.61 11.75 20.52
C LYS A 255 -5.18 10.28 20.61
N VAL A 256 -5.05 9.61 19.49
CA VAL A 256 -4.43 8.29 19.37
C VAL A 256 -3.05 8.45 18.76
N ALA A 257 -2.00 8.16 19.52
CA ALA A 257 -0.63 8.22 19.04
C ALA A 257 -0.11 6.83 18.67
N VAL A 258 0.13 6.62 17.38
CA VAL A 258 0.69 5.38 16.82
C VAL A 258 2.21 5.55 16.69
N VAL A 259 3.00 4.71 17.35
CA VAL A 259 4.47 4.83 17.27
C VAL A 259 4.94 4.43 15.87
N ARG A 260 5.64 5.34 15.18
CA ARG A 260 6.21 5.13 13.85
C ARG A 260 7.52 4.37 13.94
N LEU A 261 7.43 3.05 14.07
CA LEU A 261 8.59 2.15 14.09
C LEU A 261 9.32 2.17 12.73
N PRO A 262 10.66 2.04 12.69
CA PRO A 262 11.42 2.04 11.44
C PRO A 262 11.01 0.94 10.47
N ARG A 263 10.65 -0.25 10.99
CA ARG A 263 10.25 -1.41 10.18
C ARG A 263 8.80 -1.78 10.46
N ILE A 264 7.97 -0.75 10.67
CA ILE A 264 6.53 -0.86 10.86
C ILE A 264 5.92 -1.77 9.78
N SER A 265 5.01 -2.63 10.21
CA SER A 265 4.26 -3.55 9.36
C SER A 265 2.80 -3.56 9.74
N ASN A 266 1.95 -3.82 8.75
CA ASN A 266 0.50 -3.85 8.89
C ASN A 266 -0.05 -2.59 9.59
N PHE A 267 0.55 -1.42 9.35
CA PHE A 267 0.13 -0.18 10.02
C PHE A 267 -1.33 0.18 9.74
N THR A 268 -1.92 -0.41 8.69
CA THR A 268 -3.34 -0.37 8.36
C THR A 268 -4.26 -0.92 9.46
N ASP A 269 -3.71 -1.64 10.46
CA ASP A 269 -4.46 -2.03 11.67
C ASP A 269 -5.13 -0.84 12.38
N VAL A 270 -4.56 0.35 12.24
CA VAL A 270 -5.07 1.59 12.86
C VAL A 270 -6.00 2.37 11.92
N ASP A 271 -6.18 1.95 10.67
CA ASP A 271 -7.03 2.66 9.71
C ASP A 271 -8.48 2.76 10.18
N ALA A 272 -8.96 1.74 10.88
CA ALA A 272 -10.31 1.71 11.43
C ALA A 272 -10.49 2.74 12.55
N LEU A 273 -9.45 3.00 13.35
CA LEU A 273 -9.47 4.08 14.34
C LEU A 273 -9.52 5.44 13.67
N GLY A 274 -8.86 5.60 12.52
CA GLY A 274 -8.85 6.85 11.76
C GLY A 274 -10.19 7.19 11.08
N LEU A 275 -11.20 6.32 11.14
CA LEU A 275 -12.55 6.62 10.69
C LEU A 275 -13.47 7.12 11.80
N GLU A 276 -13.06 7.00 13.06
CA GLU A 276 -13.87 7.42 14.19
C GLU A 276 -13.94 8.95 14.27
N PRO A 277 -15.13 9.56 14.37
CA PRO A 277 -15.30 11.01 14.22
C PRO A 277 -14.62 11.85 15.30
N ASP A 278 -14.42 11.31 16.51
CA ASP A 278 -13.83 12.06 17.63
C ASP A 278 -12.38 11.66 17.95
N LEU A 279 -11.77 10.83 17.09
CA LEU A 279 -10.37 10.42 17.26
C LEU A 279 -9.47 11.19 16.29
N ASP A 280 -8.38 11.73 16.84
CA ASP A 280 -7.25 12.24 16.05
C ASP A 280 -6.14 11.19 16.06
N VAL A 281 -5.96 10.48 14.94
CA VAL A 281 -4.96 9.41 14.82
C VAL A 281 -3.70 9.96 14.19
N VAL A 282 -2.63 10.03 14.98
CA VAL A 282 -1.34 10.60 14.57
C VAL A 282 -0.20 9.60 14.69
N PHE A 283 0.78 9.72 13.79
CA PHE A 283 2.02 8.96 13.89
C PHE A 283 3.05 9.73 14.72
N ALA A 284 3.52 9.10 15.79
CA ALA A 284 4.49 9.64 16.75
C ALA A 284 5.89 9.12 16.45
N ALA A 285 6.88 10.01 16.37
CA ALA A 285 8.28 9.66 16.11
C ALA A 285 9.22 10.10 17.26
N SER A 286 8.69 10.80 18.26
CA SER A 286 9.42 11.31 19.42
C SER A 286 8.62 11.16 20.72
N PRO A 287 9.29 11.14 21.88
CA PRO A 287 8.61 11.14 23.19
C PRO A 287 7.60 12.28 23.38
N ALA A 288 7.89 13.46 22.82
CA ALA A 288 7.02 14.61 22.92
C ALA A 288 5.64 14.35 22.30
N ASP A 289 5.60 13.61 21.19
CA ASP A 289 4.37 13.27 20.45
C ASP A 289 3.40 12.39 21.26
N LEU A 290 3.90 11.70 22.30
CA LEU A 290 3.13 10.80 23.17
C LEU A 290 2.54 11.49 24.41
N THR A 291 2.98 12.71 24.73
CA THR A 291 2.74 13.33 26.05
C THR A 291 1.25 13.56 26.36
N ASP A 292 0.50 13.98 25.36
CA ASP A 292 -0.92 14.31 25.38
C ASP A 292 -1.81 13.18 24.83
N ALA A 293 -1.23 12.10 24.31
CA ALA A 293 -1.97 10.99 23.69
C ALA A 293 -2.91 10.30 24.67
N ASP A 294 -4.20 10.17 24.35
CA ASP A 294 -5.19 9.45 25.16
C ASP A 294 -5.05 7.95 25.04
N LEU A 295 -4.67 7.47 23.87
CA LEU A 295 -4.32 6.08 23.58
C LEU A 295 -2.97 6.06 22.87
N VAL A 296 -2.07 5.19 23.31
CA VAL A 296 -0.85 4.87 22.57
C VAL A 296 -1.01 3.52 21.88
N VAL A 297 -0.59 3.44 20.62
CA VAL A 297 -0.55 2.18 19.86
C VAL A 297 0.89 1.86 19.48
N LEU A 298 1.36 0.67 19.86
CA LEU A 298 2.55 0.02 19.32
C LEU A 298 2.14 -0.93 18.19
N PRO A 299 2.35 -0.55 16.92
CA PRO A 299 1.92 -1.36 15.77
C PRO A 299 2.82 -2.59 15.58
N GLY A 300 2.47 -3.41 14.58
CA GLY A 300 3.33 -4.48 14.13
C GLY A 300 4.69 -3.97 13.60
N THR A 301 5.69 -4.83 13.69
CA THR A 301 6.99 -4.65 13.04
C THR A 301 7.50 -5.99 12.52
N ARG A 302 8.37 -5.95 11.51
CA ARG A 302 9.12 -7.11 11.02
C ARG A 302 10.47 -7.31 11.71
N SER A 303 10.85 -6.42 12.63
CA SER A 303 12.09 -6.52 13.41
C SER A 303 11.82 -6.11 14.86
N THR A 304 11.18 -6.99 15.61
CA THR A 304 10.72 -6.70 16.98
C THR A 304 11.88 -6.31 17.89
N ILE A 305 12.98 -7.07 17.88
CA ILE A 305 14.13 -6.76 18.73
C ILE A 305 14.85 -5.48 18.25
N GLY A 306 15.01 -5.31 16.93
CA GLY A 306 15.71 -4.16 16.35
C GLY A 306 14.95 -2.85 16.59
N ASP A 307 13.63 -2.88 16.43
CA ASP A 307 12.77 -1.72 16.65
C ASP A 307 12.55 -1.44 18.14
N LEU A 308 12.60 -2.45 19.02
CA LEU A 308 12.64 -2.23 20.47
C LEU A 308 13.92 -1.51 20.90
N ALA A 309 15.07 -1.91 20.36
CA ALA A 309 16.34 -1.22 20.60
C ALA A 309 16.31 0.23 20.09
N TRP A 310 15.73 0.45 18.91
CA TRP A 310 15.52 1.79 18.38
C TRP A 310 14.60 2.62 19.29
N LEU A 311 13.47 2.06 19.71
CA LEU A 311 12.49 2.71 20.59
C LEU A 311 13.16 3.18 21.89
N ARG A 312 13.99 2.33 22.51
CA ARG A 312 14.84 2.68 23.68
C ARG A 312 15.85 3.79 23.38
N SER A 313 16.53 3.71 22.24
CA SER A 313 17.52 4.74 21.84
C SER A 313 16.91 6.13 21.66
N ARG A 314 15.59 6.20 21.42
CA ARG A 314 14.83 7.45 21.26
C ARG A 314 14.13 7.91 22.56
N GLY A 315 14.24 7.14 23.64
CA GLY A 315 13.54 7.40 24.90
C GLY A 315 12.02 7.23 24.83
N LEU A 316 11.51 6.56 23.78
CA LEU A 316 10.08 6.31 23.61
C LEU A 316 9.56 5.28 24.61
N ASP A 317 10.40 4.34 25.05
CA ASP A 317 10.11 3.34 26.08
C ASP A 317 9.76 3.99 27.42
N VAL A 318 10.51 5.02 27.79
CA VAL A 318 10.27 5.80 29.00
C VAL A 318 8.94 6.54 28.88
N ALA A 319 8.67 7.18 27.75
CA ALA A 319 7.41 7.89 27.52
C ALA A 319 6.18 6.97 27.53
N ILE A 320 6.29 5.78 26.92
CA ILE A 320 5.24 4.75 26.94
C ILE A 320 5.01 4.26 28.37
N THR A 321 6.07 3.98 29.12
CA THR A 321 5.97 3.51 30.50
C THR A 321 5.33 4.57 31.39
N GLU A 322 5.69 5.84 31.22
CA GLU A 322 5.07 6.96 31.95
C GLU A 322 3.59 7.14 31.58
N HIS A 323 3.23 6.97 30.31
CA HIS A 323 1.84 6.98 29.84
C HIS A 323 1.00 5.89 30.55
N VAL A 324 1.52 4.66 30.61
CA VAL A 324 0.87 3.55 31.33
C VAL A 324 0.82 3.82 32.83
N ARG A 325 1.88 4.37 33.44
CA ARG A 325 1.92 4.72 34.87
C ARG A 325 0.86 5.75 35.25
N ARG A 326 0.44 6.60 34.32
CA ARG A 326 -0.69 7.53 34.48
C ARG A 326 -2.06 6.86 34.34
N GLY A 327 -2.11 5.54 34.15
CA GLY A 327 -3.34 4.76 33.98
C GLY A 327 -3.99 4.92 32.61
N ARG A 328 -3.27 5.44 31.60
CA ARG A 328 -3.80 5.65 30.26
C ARG A 328 -3.62 4.38 29.40
N PRO A 329 -4.53 4.14 28.43
CA PRO A 329 -4.53 2.91 27.65
C PRO A 329 -3.38 2.80 26.66
N LEU A 330 -2.88 1.58 26.50
CA LEU A 330 -1.83 1.19 25.57
C LEU A 330 -2.28 -0.07 24.81
N LEU A 331 -2.17 -0.06 23.49
CA LEU A 331 -2.42 -1.22 22.64
C LEU A 331 -1.14 -1.63 21.90
N GLY A 332 -0.68 -2.86 22.10
CA GLY A 332 0.33 -3.50 21.27
C GLY A 332 -0.30 -4.46 20.26
N ILE A 333 0.19 -4.44 19.01
CA ILE A 333 -0.28 -5.35 17.95
C ILE A 333 0.91 -6.13 17.39
N CYS A 334 0.81 -7.46 17.37
CA CYS A 334 1.86 -8.38 16.93
C CYS A 334 3.24 -8.04 17.52
N GLY A 335 4.20 -7.55 16.72
CA GLY A 335 5.53 -7.15 17.20
C GLY A 335 5.47 -6.10 18.31
N GLY A 336 4.56 -5.12 18.20
CA GLY A 336 4.32 -4.14 19.25
C GLY A 336 3.80 -4.75 20.55
N PHE A 337 2.96 -5.79 20.48
CA PHE A 337 2.55 -6.55 21.66
C PHE A 337 3.70 -7.37 22.25
N GLN A 338 4.52 -8.00 21.41
CA GLN A 338 5.68 -8.77 21.86
C GLN A 338 6.67 -7.88 22.64
N MET A 339 6.85 -6.62 22.21
CA MET A 339 7.63 -5.61 22.94
C MET A 339 7.09 -5.31 24.35
N LEU A 340 5.78 -5.44 24.59
CA LEU A 340 5.17 -5.20 25.91
C LEU A 340 5.52 -6.29 26.93
N GLY A 341 5.93 -7.47 26.48
CA GLY A 341 6.27 -8.60 27.34
C GLY A 341 7.50 -8.38 28.22
N ARG A 342 7.82 -9.38 29.05
CA ARG A 342 9.03 -9.41 29.87
C ARG A 342 10.26 -9.78 29.04
N VAL A 343 10.11 -10.76 28.15
CA VAL A 343 11.24 -11.34 27.41
C VAL A 343 10.84 -11.63 25.96
N ILE A 344 11.76 -11.33 25.05
CA ILE A 344 11.69 -11.71 23.63
C ILE A 344 12.96 -12.52 23.30
N ALA A 345 12.78 -13.76 22.87
CA ALA A 345 13.85 -14.65 22.48
C ALA A 345 13.77 -14.99 20.97
N ASP A 346 14.90 -14.85 20.27
CA ASP A 346 15.09 -15.26 18.87
C ASP A 346 16.36 -16.11 18.72
N PRO A 347 16.40 -17.32 19.32
CA PRO A 347 17.60 -18.17 19.32
C PRO A 347 18.01 -18.66 17.94
N GLN A 348 17.12 -18.55 16.95
CA GLN A 348 17.34 -19.01 15.57
C GLN A 348 17.51 -17.86 14.57
N GLY A 349 17.51 -16.61 15.04
CA GLY A 349 17.71 -15.42 14.20
C GLY A 349 16.65 -15.24 13.12
N VAL A 350 15.38 -15.56 13.42
CA VAL A 350 14.25 -15.51 12.48
C VAL A 350 13.92 -14.06 12.08
N GLU A 351 14.00 -13.11 13.01
CA GLU A 351 13.80 -11.68 12.73
C GLU A 351 15.12 -10.91 12.56
N GLN A 352 16.23 -11.49 13.01
CA GLN A 352 17.57 -10.90 12.96
C GLN A 352 18.46 -11.60 11.92
N SER A 353 18.12 -11.57 10.63
CA SER A 353 19.11 -12.00 9.64
C SER A 353 20.25 -10.98 9.59
N GLY A 354 21.39 -11.37 10.19
CA GLY A 354 22.70 -10.72 10.12
C GLY A 354 22.91 -9.44 10.94
N ILE A 355 22.34 -9.36 12.13
CA ILE A 355 22.84 -8.48 13.21
C ILE A 355 23.39 -9.41 14.31
N GLU A 356 24.62 -9.19 14.75
CA GLU A 356 25.15 -9.82 15.97
C GLU A 356 24.41 -9.21 17.17
N GLY A 357 23.49 -9.95 17.75
CA GLY A 357 22.64 -9.51 18.85
C GLY A 357 22.43 -10.62 19.88
N ALA A 358 21.95 -10.25 21.06
CA ALA A 358 21.57 -11.22 22.07
C ALA A 358 20.37 -12.05 21.56
N ALA A 359 20.49 -13.37 21.61
CA ALA A 359 19.42 -14.33 21.29
C ALA A 359 18.18 -14.15 22.18
N GLU A 360 18.29 -13.38 23.26
CA GLU A 360 17.23 -13.04 24.18
C GLU A 360 17.41 -11.60 24.69
N VAL A 361 16.33 -10.83 24.72
CA VAL A 361 16.32 -9.46 25.22
C VAL A 361 15.14 -9.24 26.16
N GLU A 362 15.32 -8.32 27.12
CA GLU A 362 14.21 -7.84 27.95
C GLU A 362 13.25 -7.00 27.09
N GLY A 363 11.95 -7.24 27.22
CA GLY A 363 10.90 -6.37 26.69
C GLY A 363 10.67 -5.14 27.58
N LEU A 364 9.53 -4.46 27.42
CA LEU A 364 9.15 -3.31 28.26
C LEU A 364 8.63 -3.75 29.64
N GLY A 365 8.31 -5.04 29.83
CA GLY A 365 7.87 -5.59 31.11
C GLY A 365 6.48 -5.12 31.56
N LEU A 366 5.66 -4.62 30.63
CA LEU A 366 4.32 -4.10 30.89
C LEU A 366 3.26 -5.21 30.93
N LEU A 367 3.55 -6.37 30.35
CA LEU A 367 2.73 -7.58 30.39
C LEU A 367 3.58 -8.78 30.85
N ASP A 368 2.98 -9.68 31.64
CA ASP A 368 3.59 -10.96 32.01
C ASP A 368 3.53 -11.94 30.84
N VAL A 369 4.36 -11.68 29.83
CA VAL A 369 4.41 -12.44 28.58
C VAL A 369 5.86 -12.70 28.18
N ARG A 370 6.13 -13.93 27.73
CA ARG A 370 7.35 -14.30 27.02
C ARG A 370 7.01 -14.59 25.55
N THR A 371 7.84 -14.08 24.65
CA THR A 371 7.78 -14.39 23.21
C THR A 371 9.01 -15.18 22.81
N ASP A 372 8.81 -16.35 22.19
CA ASP A 372 9.87 -17.16 21.58
C ASP A 372 9.66 -17.23 20.06
N PHE A 373 10.59 -16.71 19.28
CA PHE A 373 10.55 -16.80 17.82
C PHE A 373 10.95 -18.19 17.34
N SER A 374 10.22 -18.68 16.33
CA SER A 374 10.51 -19.95 15.67
C SER A 374 10.38 -19.83 14.15
N PRO A 375 11.12 -20.64 13.36
CA PRO A 375 11.03 -20.64 11.90
C PRO A 375 9.62 -20.91 11.38
N ALA A 376 8.81 -21.66 12.14
CA ALA A 376 7.44 -21.97 11.78
C ALA A 376 6.55 -20.73 11.87
N LYS A 377 6.09 -20.28 10.70
CA LYS A 377 5.15 -19.15 10.56
C LYS A 377 3.72 -19.58 10.89
N ASN A 378 3.03 -18.79 11.70
CA ASN A 378 1.59 -18.92 11.89
C ASN A 378 0.88 -18.05 10.86
N LEU A 379 -0.02 -18.66 10.10
CA LEU A 379 -0.95 -18.00 9.18
C LEU A 379 -2.35 -18.48 9.54
N ARG A 380 -3.18 -17.62 10.13
CA ARG A 380 -4.52 -18.00 10.62
C ARG A 380 -5.53 -16.87 10.41
N LEU A 381 -6.79 -17.25 10.24
CA LEU A 381 -7.96 -16.36 10.22
C LEU A 381 -8.85 -16.68 11.45
N PRO A 382 -8.43 -16.32 12.67
CA PRO A 382 -9.17 -16.67 13.86
C PRO A 382 -10.50 -15.90 13.97
N ILE A 383 -11.49 -16.58 14.55
CA ILE A 383 -12.77 -16.03 14.97
C ILE A 383 -12.95 -16.39 16.45
N GLY A 384 -13.44 -15.46 17.25
CA GLY A 384 -13.64 -15.65 18.68
C GLY A 384 -14.42 -14.49 19.27
N SER A 385 -14.12 -14.14 20.52
CA SER A 385 -14.75 -13.02 21.21
C SER A 385 -13.75 -12.34 22.14
N ALA A 386 -13.92 -11.03 22.33
CA ALA A 386 -13.22 -10.25 23.34
C ALA A 386 -14.12 -9.08 23.77
N LEU A 387 -13.96 -8.62 25.01
CA LEU A 387 -14.76 -7.51 25.56
C LEU A 387 -16.28 -7.72 25.44
N GLY A 388 -16.73 -8.99 25.49
CA GLY A 388 -18.14 -9.35 25.42
C GLY A 388 -18.75 -9.34 24.02
N VAL A 389 -17.97 -9.12 22.96
CA VAL A 389 -18.45 -9.09 21.57
C VAL A 389 -17.66 -10.05 20.69
N GLU A 390 -18.24 -10.41 19.54
CA GLU A 390 -17.54 -11.21 18.53
C GLU A 390 -16.33 -10.46 17.96
N ALA A 391 -15.29 -11.23 17.67
CA ALA A 391 -14.03 -10.73 17.18
C ALA A 391 -13.49 -11.64 16.07
N SER A 392 -12.88 -11.04 15.07
CA SER A 392 -12.15 -11.74 14.01
C SER A 392 -10.90 -10.95 13.65
N GLY A 393 -9.91 -11.62 13.08
CA GLY A 393 -8.72 -10.97 12.57
C GLY A 393 -7.86 -11.95 11.81
N TYR A 394 -6.56 -11.65 11.74
CA TYR A 394 -5.59 -12.54 11.12
C TYR A 394 -4.27 -12.58 11.90
N GLU A 395 -3.62 -13.75 11.93
CA GLU A 395 -2.31 -13.96 12.54
C GLU A 395 -1.28 -14.20 11.42
N ILE A 396 -0.20 -13.40 11.36
CA ILE A 396 0.94 -13.54 10.43
C ILE A 396 2.24 -13.29 11.20
N HIS A 397 2.76 -14.29 11.87
CA HIS A 397 3.92 -14.10 12.73
C HIS A 397 4.71 -15.38 13.00
N HIS A 398 5.94 -15.20 13.48
CA HIS A 398 6.82 -16.28 13.88
C HIS A 398 6.88 -16.49 15.40
N GLY A 399 6.44 -15.51 16.19
CA GLY A 399 6.47 -15.55 17.66
C GLY A 399 5.51 -16.60 18.24
N ARG A 400 5.95 -17.27 19.31
CA ARG A 400 5.14 -18.11 20.18
C ARG A 400 4.98 -17.43 21.52
N ILE A 401 3.75 -17.31 21.98
CA ILE A 401 3.39 -16.50 23.15
C ILE A 401 3.14 -17.42 24.34
N THR A 402 3.87 -17.19 25.42
CA THR A 402 3.62 -17.80 26.73
C THR A 402 3.20 -16.71 27.70
N ARG A 403 2.04 -16.88 28.34
CA ARG A 403 1.46 -15.92 29.27
C ARG A 403 1.68 -16.41 30.70
N GLY A 404 2.06 -15.52 31.60
CA GLY A 404 2.06 -15.80 33.04
C GLY A 404 0.66 -15.64 33.65
N ASP A 405 0.54 -15.96 34.94
CA ASP A 405 -0.74 -15.95 35.65
C ASP A 405 -1.30 -14.53 35.91
N GLY A 406 -0.46 -13.50 35.75
CA GLY A 406 -0.81 -12.10 36.04
C GLY A 406 -1.51 -11.34 34.91
N VAL A 407 -1.89 -12.03 33.82
CA VAL A 407 -2.51 -11.41 32.64
C VAL A 407 -3.71 -12.20 32.14
N GLU A 408 -4.67 -11.51 31.54
CA GLU A 408 -5.86 -12.09 30.93
C GLU A 408 -5.63 -12.37 29.44
N GLU A 409 -6.36 -13.33 28.87
CA GLU A 409 -6.41 -13.58 27.43
C GLU A 409 -7.00 -12.38 26.69
N PHE A 410 -6.33 -11.93 25.63
CA PHE A 410 -6.91 -10.94 24.73
C PHE A 410 -6.48 -11.19 23.28
N LEU A 411 -7.36 -11.85 22.50
CA LEU A 411 -7.22 -11.99 21.05
C LEU A 411 -5.85 -12.55 20.64
N GLY A 412 -5.48 -13.70 21.20
CA GLY A 412 -4.18 -14.34 20.94
C GLY A 412 -3.01 -13.69 21.68
N GLY A 413 -3.19 -12.50 22.27
CA GLY A 413 -2.23 -11.82 23.13
C GLY A 413 -2.67 -11.79 24.59
N ALA A 414 -2.41 -10.69 25.29
CA ALA A 414 -2.66 -10.58 26.71
C ALA A 414 -3.12 -9.17 27.13
N ARG A 415 -3.81 -9.10 28.26
CA ARG A 415 -4.25 -7.85 28.87
C ARG A 415 -3.88 -7.78 30.35
N SER A 416 -3.48 -6.59 30.81
CA SER A 416 -3.38 -6.24 32.23
C SER A 416 -3.88 -4.81 32.45
N GLY A 417 -5.06 -4.67 33.08
CA GLY A 417 -5.70 -3.36 33.27
C GLY A 417 -5.94 -2.63 31.93
N GLN A 418 -5.26 -1.48 31.77
CA GLN A 418 -5.33 -0.62 30.57
C GLN A 418 -4.23 -0.93 29.53
N VAL A 419 -3.41 -1.96 29.75
CA VAL A 419 -2.43 -2.44 28.77
C VAL A 419 -3.01 -3.63 28.03
N PHE A 420 -3.22 -3.46 26.72
CA PHE A 420 -3.76 -4.46 25.81
C PHE A 420 -2.68 -4.88 24.83
N GLY A 421 -2.61 -6.16 24.53
CA GLY A 421 -1.71 -6.72 23.54
C GLY A 421 -2.41 -7.82 22.77
N THR A 422 -2.31 -7.81 21.44
CA THR A 422 -2.98 -8.81 20.59
C THR A 422 -2.04 -9.33 19.51
N MET A 423 -2.23 -10.60 19.12
CA MET A 423 -1.61 -11.18 17.93
C MET A 423 -2.50 -11.07 16.68
N TRP A 424 -3.75 -10.63 16.85
CA TRP A 424 -4.74 -10.53 15.78
C TRP A 424 -4.65 -9.15 15.12
N HIS A 425 -3.99 -9.12 13.97
CA HIS A 425 -4.07 -8.00 13.04
C HIS A 425 -5.50 -7.85 12.51
N GLY A 426 -5.85 -6.64 12.10
CA GLY A 426 -7.16 -6.29 11.58
C GLY A 426 -8.32 -6.44 12.58
N SER A 427 -8.07 -6.73 13.85
CA SER A 427 -9.13 -6.97 14.84
C SER A 427 -10.03 -5.75 15.03
N LEU A 428 -9.47 -4.54 14.96
CA LEU A 428 -10.23 -3.28 15.03
C LEU A 428 -11.01 -2.96 13.73
N GLU A 429 -10.82 -3.72 12.64
CA GLU A 429 -11.67 -3.60 11.45
C GLU A 429 -13.12 -4.05 11.76
N GLY A 430 -13.32 -4.89 12.78
CA GLY A 430 -14.64 -5.29 13.28
C GLY A 430 -15.28 -4.19 14.12
N ASP A 431 -16.40 -3.64 13.63
CA ASP A 431 -17.07 -2.46 14.21
C ASP A 431 -17.47 -2.66 15.68
N ALA A 432 -18.04 -3.83 16.02
CA ALA A 432 -18.45 -4.14 17.39
C ALA A 432 -17.26 -4.20 18.37
N LEU A 433 -16.18 -4.90 17.98
CA LEU A 433 -14.96 -4.98 18.80
C LEU A 433 -14.29 -3.62 18.94
N ARG A 434 -14.21 -2.83 17.86
CA ARG A 434 -13.66 -1.48 17.89
C ARG A 434 -14.44 -0.58 18.85
N GLY A 435 -15.77 -0.61 18.78
CA GLY A 435 -16.65 0.10 19.72
C GLY A 435 -16.39 -0.29 21.17
N ALA A 436 -16.45 -1.59 21.48
CA ALA A 436 -16.20 -2.11 22.83
C ALA A 436 -14.79 -1.78 23.35
N PHE A 437 -13.78 -1.80 22.48
CA PHE A 437 -12.42 -1.41 22.83
C PHE A 437 -12.32 0.08 23.18
N LEU A 438 -12.94 0.95 22.38
CA LEU A 438 -12.95 2.40 22.62
C LEU A 438 -13.76 2.78 23.85
N GLU A 439 -14.84 2.07 24.14
CA GLU A 439 -15.61 2.21 25.38
C GLU A 439 -14.75 1.83 26.59
N ALA A 440 -14.14 0.64 26.56
CA ALA A 440 -13.31 0.14 27.66
C ALA A 440 -12.05 0.98 27.91
N THR A 441 -11.52 1.67 26.90
CA THR A 441 -10.26 2.42 27.00
C THR A 441 -10.45 3.93 27.17
N LEU A 442 -11.35 4.53 26.40
CA LEU A 442 -11.54 5.97 26.31
C LEU A 442 -12.90 6.43 26.86
N GLY A 443 -13.74 5.51 27.34
CA GLY A 443 -15.09 5.80 27.86
C GLY A 443 -16.00 6.38 26.78
N ARG A 444 -15.82 5.96 25.52
CA ARG A 444 -16.61 6.43 24.38
C ARG A 444 -17.73 5.47 24.05
N GLU A 445 -18.91 6.02 23.79
CA GLU A 445 -19.98 5.26 23.17
C GLU A 445 -19.56 4.79 21.76
N PRO A 446 -19.95 3.58 21.33
CA PRO A 446 -19.74 3.12 19.98
C PRO A 446 -20.30 4.11 18.95
N SER A 447 -19.57 4.36 17.87
CA SER A 447 -20.06 5.16 16.74
C SER A 447 -20.80 4.28 15.72
N ASP A 448 -21.60 4.91 14.86
CA ASP A 448 -22.26 4.23 13.72
C ASP A 448 -21.32 4.01 12.52
N VAL A 449 -20.02 4.26 12.69
CA VAL A 449 -19.03 4.09 11.62
C VAL A 449 -18.83 2.62 11.33
N SER A 450 -19.02 2.24 10.07
CA SER A 450 -18.64 0.92 9.58
C SER A 450 -17.39 0.97 8.71
N PHE A 451 -16.34 0.28 9.14
CA PHE A 451 -15.07 0.21 8.41
C PHE A 451 -15.22 -0.61 7.12
N ALA A 452 -15.91 -1.75 7.18
CA ALA A 452 -16.20 -2.56 6.00
C ALA A 452 -16.98 -1.77 4.95
N ALA A 453 -18.01 -1.02 5.37
CA ALA A 453 -18.78 -0.18 4.45
C ALA A 453 -17.95 0.99 3.89
N ALA A 454 -17.06 1.58 4.69
CA ALA A 454 -16.16 2.63 4.22
C ALA A 454 -15.16 2.12 3.17
N ARG A 455 -14.61 0.92 3.37
CA ARG A 455 -13.73 0.25 2.40
C ARG A 455 -14.46 -0.03 1.09
N GLU A 456 -15.68 -0.58 1.15
CA GLU A 456 -16.49 -0.85 -0.05
C GLU A 456 -16.82 0.44 -0.81
N ARG A 457 -17.32 1.47 -0.12
CA ARG A 457 -17.58 2.79 -0.73
C ARG A 457 -16.36 3.37 -1.42
N ARG A 458 -15.16 3.12 -0.89
CA ARG A 458 -13.94 3.60 -1.52
C ARG A 458 -13.59 2.85 -2.79
N MET A 459 -13.64 1.52 -2.76
CA MET A 459 -13.44 0.74 -3.99
C MET A 459 -14.45 1.18 -5.04
N ASP A 460 -15.69 1.43 -4.62
CA ASP A 460 -16.75 1.94 -5.47
C ASP A 460 -16.41 3.33 -6.06
N LEU A 461 -15.95 4.29 -5.25
CA LEU A 461 -15.48 5.60 -5.70
C LEU A 461 -14.35 5.48 -6.73
N ILE A 462 -13.35 4.63 -6.48
CA ILE A 462 -12.23 4.44 -7.42
C ILE A 462 -12.76 3.85 -8.74
N GLY A 463 -13.69 2.90 -8.67
CA GLY A 463 -14.37 2.37 -9.84
C GLY A 463 -15.14 3.44 -10.61
N ASP A 464 -15.87 4.32 -9.91
CA ASP A 464 -16.63 5.43 -10.51
C ASP A 464 -15.69 6.42 -11.20
N LEU A 465 -14.59 6.82 -10.56
CA LEU A 465 -13.58 7.70 -11.16
C LEU A 465 -12.94 7.09 -12.41
N VAL A 466 -12.68 5.78 -12.41
CA VAL A 466 -12.18 5.08 -13.60
C VAL A 466 -13.22 5.05 -14.71
N GLU A 467 -14.48 4.75 -14.40
CA GLU A 467 -15.58 4.76 -15.38
C GLU A 467 -15.86 6.15 -15.97
N GLU A 468 -15.72 7.21 -15.16
CA GLU A 468 -15.98 8.59 -15.59
C GLU A 468 -14.83 9.19 -16.41
N HIS A 469 -13.58 8.89 -16.02
CA HIS A 469 -12.43 9.63 -16.52
C HIS A 469 -11.47 8.83 -17.41
N LEU A 470 -11.63 7.52 -17.52
CA LEU A 470 -10.89 6.67 -18.45
C LEU A 470 -11.80 6.08 -19.52
N ASP A 471 -11.24 5.81 -20.70
CA ASP A 471 -11.89 5.04 -21.75
C ASP A 471 -11.87 3.54 -21.39
N VAL A 472 -12.76 3.15 -20.47
CA VAL A 472 -12.85 1.78 -19.95
C VAL A 472 -13.24 0.78 -21.02
N ASP A 473 -14.02 1.18 -22.03
CA ASP A 473 -14.36 0.33 -23.18
C ASP A 473 -13.09 -0.02 -23.97
N ALA A 474 -12.30 0.99 -24.36
CA ALA A 474 -11.03 0.76 -25.06
C ALA A 474 -10.04 -0.07 -24.24
N LEU A 475 -9.97 0.17 -22.92
CA LEU A 475 -9.09 -0.61 -22.03
C LEU A 475 -9.55 -2.07 -21.88
N LEU A 476 -10.85 -2.33 -21.82
CA LEU A 476 -11.39 -3.69 -21.76
C LEU A 476 -11.20 -4.44 -23.07
N ASP A 477 -11.43 -3.78 -24.20
CA ASP A 477 -11.20 -4.35 -25.53
C ASP A 477 -9.72 -4.65 -25.77
N LEU A 478 -8.84 -3.74 -25.34
CA LEU A 478 -7.41 -3.94 -25.34
C LEU A 478 -7.03 -5.17 -24.49
N ALA A 479 -7.58 -5.29 -23.28
CA ALA A 479 -7.29 -6.42 -22.40
C ALA A 479 -7.79 -7.76 -22.95
N ARG A 480 -8.86 -7.78 -23.77
CA ARG A 480 -9.41 -9.00 -24.39
C ARG A 480 -8.74 -9.39 -25.70
N SER A 481 -8.05 -8.45 -26.34
CA SER A 481 -7.47 -8.67 -27.66
C SER A 481 -6.12 -9.38 -27.54
N PRO A 482 -5.90 -10.52 -28.22
CA PRO A 482 -4.57 -11.09 -28.32
C PRO A 482 -3.68 -10.09 -29.08
N VAL A 483 -2.55 -9.69 -28.49
CA VAL A 483 -1.61 -8.75 -29.12
C VAL A 483 -1.12 -9.34 -30.44
N GLY A 484 -1.71 -8.86 -31.54
CA GLY A 484 -1.33 -9.16 -32.91
C GLY A 484 -1.22 -7.85 -33.67
N ARG A 485 -0.10 -7.14 -33.47
CA ARG A 485 0.26 -5.84 -34.07
C ARG A 485 -0.75 -4.73 -33.80
N ALA A 486 -0.26 -3.63 -33.24
CA ALA A 486 -0.99 -2.38 -33.12
C ALA A 486 -1.37 -1.82 -34.50
N ASP A 487 -2.46 -2.33 -35.09
CA ASP A 487 -3.42 -1.48 -35.77
C ASP A 487 -4.43 -1.08 -34.69
N VAL A 488 -4.05 -0.08 -33.88
CA VAL A 488 -4.97 0.54 -32.93
C VAL A 488 -6.20 0.96 -33.73
N VAL A 489 -7.33 0.37 -33.36
CA VAL A 489 -8.67 0.62 -33.86
C VAL A 489 -8.89 2.14 -33.93
N ARG A 490 -8.73 2.70 -35.12
CA ARG A 490 -9.35 3.97 -35.48
C ARG A 490 -10.78 3.65 -35.87
N ASP A 491 -11.66 3.52 -34.88
CA ASP A 491 -13.08 3.68 -35.14
C ASP A 491 -13.48 5.10 -34.74
N GLU A 492 -13.51 5.98 -35.74
CA GLU A 492 -14.18 7.26 -35.65
C GLU A 492 -15.68 7.00 -35.42
N ARG A 493 -16.16 7.04 -34.16
CA ARG A 493 -17.47 7.59 -33.71
C ARG A 493 -17.90 7.04 -32.35
N ARG A 494 -17.73 7.85 -31.30
CA ARG A 494 -18.81 8.31 -30.39
C ARG A 494 -18.21 9.20 -29.30
N ARG A 495 -17.99 10.47 -29.62
CA ARG A 495 -17.94 11.49 -28.57
C ARG A 495 -19.36 11.76 -28.12
N VAL A 496 -19.66 11.42 -26.88
CA VAL A 496 -20.81 11.92 -26.14
C VAL A 496 -20.56 13.40 -25.89
N GLU A 497 -21.23 14.26 -26.66
CA GLU A 497 -21.39 15.66 -26.28
C GLU A 497 -22.33 15.71 -25.07
N THR A 498 -21.79 16.09 -23.91
CA THR A 498 -22.61 16.51 -22.77
C THR A 498 -22.25 17.94 -22.38
N ASN A 499 -23.23 18.81 -22.63
CA ASN A 499 -23.59 20.04 -21.91
C ASN A 499 -22.57 21.18 -21.83
N THR A 500 -22.57 22.03 -22.86
CA THR A 500 -22.32 23.47 -22.68
C THR A 500 -23.64 24.19 -22.40
N VAL A 501 -23.73 24.84 -21.23
CA VAL A 501 -24.77 25.84 -20.93
C VAL A 501 -24.32 27.17 -21.57
N PRO A 502 -25.16 27.89 -22.32
CA PRO A 502 -24.76 29.16 -22.91
C PRO A 502 -24.84 30.28 -21.87
N SER A 503 -23.71 30.90 -21.55
CA SER A 503 -23.65 32.16 -20.81
C SER A 503 -23.48 33.32 -21.80
N SER A 504 -24.55 34.07 -22.02
CA SER A 504 -24.51 35.39 -22.64
C SER A 504 -24.06 36.45 -21.63
N ALA A 505 -22.93 37.11 -21.86
CA ALA A 505 -22.70 38.46 -21.35
C ALA A 505 -21.58 39.15 -22.16
N THR A 506 -21.99 40.20 -22.85
CA THR A 506 -21.19 41.29 -23.42
C THR A 506 -20.43 42.06 -22.35
N GLY A 507 -19.25 42.60 -22.68
CA GLY A 507 -18.80 43.89 -22.13
C GLY A 507 -17.38 43.95 -21.58
N ASP A 508 -16.56 44.70 -22.31
CA ASP A 508 -15.52 45.62 -21.83
C ASP A 508 -14.09 45.14 -21.56
N CYS A 509 -13.25 45.55 -22.51
CA CYS A 509 -11.81 45.69 -22.44
C CYS A 509 -11.38 46.66 -21.33
N VAL A 510 -10.39 46.28 -20.53
CA VAL A 510 -9.42 47.23 -19.94
C VAL A 510 -8.06 46.53 -19.86
N GLY A 511 -7.08 47.08 -20.58
CA GLY A 511 -5.67 46.69 -20.48
C GLY A 511 -5.04 47.21 -19.19
N LEU A 512 -4.06 46.48 -18.68
CA LEU A 512 -3.18 46.98 -17.62
C LEU A 512 -1.73 46.73 -17.98
N ASP A 513 -1.03 47.86 -18.01
CA ASP A 513 0.38 48.08 -18.30
C ASP A 513 1.33 47.33 -17.36
N THR A 514 2.39 46.79 -17.94
CA THR A 514 3.61 46.36 -17.26
C THR A 514 4.53 47.56 -17.01
N PRO A 515 5.12 47.72 -15.80
CA PRO A 515 6.30 48.56 -15.61
C PRO A 515 7.61 47.74 -15.73
N PRO A 516 8.72 48.38 -16.16
CA PRO A 516 9.99 47.71 -16.47
C PRO A 516 10.88 47.49 -15.22
N PRO A 517 11.94 46.67 -15.31
CA PRO A 517 12.80 46.34 -14.18
C PRO A 517 13.87 47.41 -13.95
N SER A 518 14.05 47.83 -12.70
CA SER A 518 15.22 48.61 -12.26
C SER A 518 16.30 47.68 -11.71
N GLY A 519 17.40 47.52 -12.44
CA GLY A 519 18.65 46.98 -11.89
C GLY A 519 19.53 48.08 -11.27
N SER A 520 20.39 47.72 -10.33
CA SER A 520 21.83 48.04 -10.30
C SER A 520 22.44 47.90 -8.90
N GLY A 521 23.72 47.49 -8.88
CA GLY A 521 24.65 47.47 -7.73
C GLY A 521 24.84 46.06 -7.18
N GLY A 522 25.91 45.31 -7.48
CA GLY A 522 27.32 45.66 -7.26
C GLY A 522 27.61 45.58 -5.75
N SER A 523 28.57 44.83 -5.19
CA SER A 523 29.78 44.22 -5.69
C SER A 523 30.44 43.36 -4.59
N THR A 524 31.08 42.25 -4.99
CA THR A 524 32.39 41.71 -4.54
C THR A 524 32.69 41.26 -3.09
N SER A 525 33.41 40.12 -3.06
CA SER A 525 34.39 39.56 -2.11
C SER A 525 33.86 38.35 -1.32
N GLY A 526 34.53 37.21 -1.21
CA GLY A 526 35.90 36.81 -1.56
C GLY A 526 36.34 35.73 -0.55
N GLY A 527 37.06 34.70 -1.02
CA GLY A 527 37.63 33.59 -0.21
C GLY A 527 36.84 32.29 -0.39
N GLY A 528 37.38 31.20 -0.94
CA GLY A 528 38.68 30.58 -0.68
C GLY A 528 38.39 29.23 -0.02
N VAL A 529 38.30 28.14 -0.80
CA VAL A 529 39.25 27.00 -0.82
C VAL A 529 39.40 26.32 0.55
N GLU A 530 39.02 25.04 0.69
CA GLU A 530 39.97 23.92 0.62
C GLU A 530 39.30 22.54 0.85
N ARG A 531 39.64 21.60 -0.05
CA ARG A 531 39.69 20.12 0.02
C ARG A 531 38.45 19.28 0.35
#